data_AF-A0A3N0G8T2-F1
#
_entry.id   AF-A0A3N0G8T2-F1
#
_cell.length_a   1.000
_cell.length_b   1.000
_cell.length_c   1.000
_cell.angle_alpha   90.00
_cell.angle_beta   90.00
_cell.angle_gamma   90.00
#
_symmetry.space_group_name_H-M   'P 1'
#
loop_
_entity.id
_entity.type
_entity.pdbx_description
1 polymer ?
#
loop_
_entity_poly.entity_id
_entity_poly.type
_entity_poly.pdbx_seq_one_letter_code
_entity_poly.pdbx_strand_id
1 'polypeptide(L)'
;MAYPARLPVSRSIVQETGSLAVETRATPLTAEQHALLSPWFALNHADPTMPWFLHEPVHSDEFGLHDTNVIGLCRHFCANHANSVLLYEYYGAPLQFRTPLLQSLLYAAPGFHHSLGIKAQGRIQAERDLAGTLLDHDGAVLYLSDPLRRISPCADAEPVVYRYCRLYPR
;
A
#
# COMPACT_ATOMS: atom_id res chain seq x y z
N MET A 1 -9.03 5.81 48.05
CA MET A 1 -7.73 5.57 47.40
C MET A 1 -7.84 6.04 45.97
N ALA A 2 -7.23 7.18 45.63
CA ALA A 2 -7.16 7.68 44.26
C ALA A 2 -5.93 7.06 43.60
N TYR A 3 -6.12 6.36 42.47
CA TYR A 3 -5.01 5.93 41.63
C TYR A 3 -4.28 7.18 41.10
N PRO A 4 -2.93 7.22 41.09
CA PRO A 4 -2.24 8.31 40.42
C PRO A 4 -2.55 8.21 38.93
N ALA A 5 -3.21 9.23 38.39
CA ALA A 5 -3.29 9.43 36.96
C ALA A 5 -1.86 9.54 36.44
N ARG A 6 -1.41 8.54 35.66
CA ARG A 6 -0.19 8.68 34.87
C ARG A 6 -0.43 9.84 33.91
N LEU A 7 0.22 10.97 34.17
CA LEU A 7 0.30 12.07 33.21
C LEU A 7 0.80 11.48 31.89
N PRO A 8 0.16 11.78 30.75
CA PRO A 8 0.67 11.32 29.47
C PRO A 8 2.06 11.93 29.31
N VAL A 9 3.08 11.06 29.24
CA VAL A 9 4.40 11.48 28.79
C VAL A 9 4.19 12.00 27.39
N SER A 10 4.28 13.32 27.21
CA SER A 10 4.21 13.96 25.90
C SER A 10 5.49 13.59 25.16
N ARG A 11 5.56 12.36 24.64
CA ARG A 11 6.64 11.91 23.77
C ARG A 11 6.50 12.68 22.46
N SER A 12 7.57 13.36 22.06
CA SER A 12 7.61 13.99 20.73
C SER A 12 7.56 12.89 19.68
N ILE A 13 6.61 12.98 18.76
CA ILE A 13 6.50 12.08 17.61
C ILE A 13 7.41 12.63 16.51
N VAL A 14 8.29 11.79 15.97
CA VAL A 14 9.04 12.09 14.74
C VAL A 14 8.14 11.75 13.55
N GLN A 15 8.10 12.66 12.57
CA GLN A 15 7.37 12.46 11.33
C GLN A 15 8.31 12.68 10.15
N GLU A 16 8.42 11.67 9.30
CA GLU A 16 9.16 11.74 8.04
C GLU A 16 8.22 11.44 6.88
N THR A 17 8.34 12.19 5.79
CA THR A 17 7.57 11.96 4.56
C THR A 17 8.52 11.80 3.38
N GLY A 18 8.12 10.99 2.41
CA GLY A 18 8.90 10.80 1.20
C GLY A 18 8.07 10.20 0.07
N SER A 19 8.74 9.99 -1.05
CA SER A 19 8.13 9.45 -2.25
C SER A 19 9.09 8.53 -3.00
N LEU A 20 8.54 7.55 -3.70
CA LEU A 20 9.28 6.65 -4.57
C LEU A 20 8.65 6.69 -5.97
N ALA A 21 9.44 7.01 -6.99
CA ALA A 21 9.03 6.87 -8.37
C ALA A 21 9.18 5.40 -8.79
N VAL A 22 8.12 4.84 -9.35
CA VAL A 22 8.07 3.45 -9.81
C VAL A 22 7.76 3.44 -11.28
N GLU A 23 8.70 2.90 -12.07
CA GLU A 23 8.47 2.62 -13.48
C GLU A 23 7.46 1.49 -13.63
N THR A 24 6.56 1.64 -14.59
CA THR A 24 5.49 0.68 -14.82
C THR A 24 5.55 0.15 -16.25
N ARG A 25 4.94 -1.02 -16.45
CA ARG A 25 4.70 -1.61 -17.76
C ARG A 25 3.25 -2.01 -17.87
N ALA A 26 2.72 -1.96 -19.09
CA ALA A 26 1.38 -2.41 -19.43
C ALA A 26 1.49 -3.60 -20.36
N THR A 27 0.83 -4.70 -19.99
CA THR A 27 0.76 -5.91 -20.81
C THR A 27 -0.71 -6.21 -21.13
N PRO A 28 -1.06 -6.56 -22.38
CA PRO A 28 -2.42 -6.95 -22.71
C PRO A 28 -2.87 -8.13 -21.84
N LEU A 29 -4.11 -8.09 -21.34
CA LEU A 29 -4.65 -9.20 -20.56
C LEU A 29 -4.75 -10.47 -21.41
N THR A 30 -4.37 -11.60 -20.82
CA THR A 30 -4.59 -12.91 -21.42
C THR A 30 -6.08 -13.30 -21.36
N ALA A 31 -6.50 -14.26 -22.18
CA ALA A 31 -7.88 -14.78 -22.13
C ALA A 31 -8.25 -15.34 -20.74
N GLU A 32 -7.30 -15.97 -20.05
CA GLU A 32 -7.48 -16.47 -18.69
C GLU A 32 -7.69 -15.32 -17.69
N GLN A 33 -6.88 -14.27 -17.78
CA GLN A 33 -7.04 -13.08 -16.93
C GLN A 33 -8.37 -12.37 -17.19
N HIS A 34 -8.80 -12.27 -18.46
CA HIS A 34 -10.13 -11.76 -18.80
C HIS A 34 -11.25 -12.58 -18.15
N ALA A 35 -11.16 -13.91 -18.18
CA ALA A 35 -12.15 -14.78 -17.54
C ALA A 35 -12.19 -14.58 -16.02
N LEU A 36 -11.03 -14.52 -15.37
CA LEU A 36 -10.90 -14.26 -13.92
C LEU A 36 -11.46 -12.89 -13.51
N LEU A 37 -11.30 -11.88 -14.37
CA LEU A 37 -11.74 -10.51 -14.15
C LEU A 37 -13.19 -10.25 -14.54
N SER A 38 -13.89 -11.20 -15.16
CA SER A 38 -15.29 -11.04 -15.59
C SER A 38 -16.22 -10.48 -14.50
N PRO A 39 -16.21 -10.98 -13.24
CA PRO A 39 -17.00 -10.39 -12.16
C PRO A 39 -16.62 -8.94 -11.84
N TRP A 40 -15.34 -8.58 -11.98
CA TRP A 40 -14.89 -7.21 -11.75
C TRP A 40 -15.38 -6.27 -12.85
N PHE A 41 -15.31 -6.69 -14.13
CA PHE A 41 -15.83 -5.88 -15.23
C PHE A 41 -17.31 -5.56 -15.04
N ALA A 42 -18.11 -6.57 -14.68
CA ALA A 42 -19.53 -6.41 -14.39
C ALA A 42 -19.81 -5.43 -13.23
N LEU A 43 -19.10 -5.60 -12.11
CA LEU A 43 -19.29 -4.75 -10.91
C LEU A 43 -18.86 -3.30 -11.10
N ASN A 44 -17.94 -3.02 -12.02
CA ASN A 44 -17.41 -1.68 -12.27
C ASN A 44 -18.00 -1.04 -13.54
N HIS A 45 -19.03 -1.66 -14.16
CA HIS A 45 -19.62 -1.22 -15.42
C HIS A 45 -18.57 -0.99 -16.52
N ALA A 46 -17.53 -1.82 -16.51
CA ALA A 46 -16.45 -1.78 -17.48
C ALA A 46 -16.79 -2.71 -18.65
N ASP A 47 -16.57 -2.24 -19.88
CA ASP A 47 -16.80 -3.02 -21.09
C ASP A 47 -15.69 -4.08 -21.24
N PRO A 48 -15.97 -5.38 -21.15
CA PRO A 48 -14.95 -6.42 -21.27
C PRO A 48 -14.49 -6.65 -22.71
N THR A 49 -15.16 -6.05 -23.71
CA THR A 49 -14.88 -6.26 -25.14
C THR A 49 -13.83 -5.29 -25.69
N MET A 50 -13.54 -4.19 -24.96
CA MET A 50 -12.44 -3.29 -25.29
C MET A 50 -11.09 -3.88 -24.86
N PRO A 51 -9.96 -3.41 -25.40
CA PRO A 51 -8.63 -3.80 -24.93
C PRO A 51 -8.41 -3.40 -23.47
N TRP A 52 -7.89 -4.33 -22.67
CA TRP A 52 -7.51 -4.12 -21.28
C TRP A 52 -6.07 -4.56 -21.06
N PHE A 53 -5.40 -3.87 -20.14
CA PHE A 53 -4.00 -4.07 -19.83
C PHE A 53 -3.81 -4.25 -18.33
N LEU A 54 -2.90 -5.17 -17.99
CA LEU A 54 -2.34 -5.33 -16.65
C LEU A 54 -1.15 -4.40 -16.51
N HIS A 55 -1.20 -3.54 -15.48
CA HIS A 55 -0.18 -2.57 -15.14
C HIS A 55 0.59 -3.05 -13.91
N GLU A 56 1.90 -3.17 -14.05
CA GLU A 56 2.81 -3.72 -13.04
C GLU A 56 4.08 -2.89 -12.93
N PRO A 57 4.78 -2.91 -11.79
CA PRO A 57 6.13 -2.37 -11.69
C PRO A 57 7.09 -3.08 -12.66
N VAL A 58 8.02 -2.34 -13.25
CA VAL A 58 9.09 -2.92 -14.08
C VAL A 58 10.07 -3.71 -13.22
N HIS A 59 10.47 -3.15 -12.08
CA HIS A 59 11.45 -3.74 -11.17
C HIS A 59 10.75 -4.41 -10.00
N SER A 60 10.11 -5.54 -10.28
CA SER A 60 9.29 -6.26 -9.32
C SER A 60 10.05 -7.31 -8.51
N ASP A 61 9.43 -7.77 -7.43
CA ASP A 61 9.80 -9.00 -6.73
C ASP A 61 9.43 -10.27 -7.50
N GLU A 62 9.67 -11.42 -6.87
CA GLU A 62 9.35 -12.76 -7.39
C GLU A 62 7.85 -12.92 -7.73
N PHE A 63 6.97 -12.19 -7.05
CA PHE A 63 5.53 -12.24 -7.28
C PHE A 63 5.04 -11.22 -8.31
N GLY A 64 5.89 -10.30 -8.77
CA GLY A 64 5.53 -9.32 -9.80
C GLY A 64 4.68 -8.14 -9.31
N LEU A 65 4.37 -8.06 -8.02
CA LEU A 65 3.30 -7.16 -7.53
C LEU A 65 3.81 -5.81 -7.04
N HIS A 66 5.02 -5.79 -6.48
CA HIS A 66 5.60 -4.61 -5.82
C HIS A 66 6.98 -4.27 -6.36
N ASP A 67 7.26 -2.98 -6.46
CA ASP A 67 8.60 -2.50 -6.80
C ASP A 67 9.61 -2.84 -5.69
N THR A 68 10.83 -3.21 -6.08
CA THR A 68 11.91 -3.56 -5.14
C THR A 68 12.24 -2.44 -4.15
N ASN A 69 12.11 -1.16 -4.53
CA ASN A 69 12.35 -0.04 -3.63
C ASN A 69 11.25 0.10 -2.57
N VAL A 70 10.00 -0.20 -2.94
CA VAL A 70 8.86 -0.23 -2.00
C VAL A 70 9.07 -1.33 -0.95
N ILE A 71 9.53 -2.50 -1.39
CA ILE A 71 9.87 -3.61 -0.48
C ILE A 71 11.06 -3.22 0.41
N GLY A 72 12.09 -2.60 -0.18
CA GLY A 72 13.27 -2.11 0.55
C GLY A 72 12.89 -1.10 1.65
N LEU A 73 11.98 -0.18 1.35
CA LEU A 73 11.41 0.76 2.33
C LEU A 73 10.75 0.02 3.50
N CYS A 74 9.88 -0.95 3.21
CA CYS A 74 9.19 -1.74 4.23
C CYS A 74 10.17 -2.53 5.10
N ARG A 75 11.13 -3.24 4.49
CA ARG A 75 12.15 -4.01 5.20
C ARG A 75 13.01 -3.13 6.11
N HIS A 76 13.45 -1.97 5.59
CA HIS A 76 14.23 -1.02 6.37
C HIS A 76 13.43 -0.49 7.56
N PHE A 77 12.15 -0.20 7.38
CA PHE A 77 11.29 0.24 8.47
C PHE A 77 11.16 -0.82 9.58
N CYS A 78 10.84 -2.07 9.22
CA CYS A 78 10.74 -3.17 10.19
C CYS A 78 12.06 -3.43 10.92
N ALA A 79 13.21 -3.29 10.24
CA ALA A 79 14.52 -3.49 10.84
C ALA A 79 14.85 -2.46 11.94
N ASN A 80 14.28 -1.25 11.86
CA ASN A 80 14.52 -0.17 12.81
C ASN A 80 13.42 -0.03 13.87
N HIS A 81 12.28 -0.72 13.69
CA HIS A 81 11.12 -0.60 14.57
C HIS A 81 10.50 -1.98 14.89
N ALA A 82 10.78 -2.49 16.09
CA ALA A 82 10.28 -3.79 16.54
C ALA A 82 8.74 -3.86 16.63
N ASN A 83 8.10 -2.77 17.06
CA ASN A 83 6.64 -2.63 17.08
C ASN A 83 6.14 -1.87 15.85
N SER A 84 6.42 -2.39 14.65
CA SER A 84 6.06 -1.74 13.40
C SER A 84 4.63 -2.07 12.95
N VAL A 85 3.93 -1.06 12.45
CA VAL A 85 2.58 -1.15 11.89
C VAL A 85 2.61 -0.64 10.44
N LEU A 86 2.01 -1.40 9.52
CA LEU A 86 1.81 -0.99 8.14
C LEU A 86 0.37 -0.52 7.90
N LEU A 87 0.21 0.69 7.37
CA LEU A 87 -1.03 1.15 6.76
C LEU A 87 -0.81 1.27 5.25
N TYR A 88 -1.33 0.31 4.49
CA TYR A 88 -1.17 0.22 3.05
C TYR A 88 -2.46 0.65 2.35
N GLU A 89 -2.41 1.79 1.66
CA GLU A 89 -3.51 2.29 0.84
C GLU A 89 -3.27 1.93 -0.63
N TYR A 90 -4.26 1.32 -1.29
CA TYR A 90 -4.16 0.95 -2.70
C TYR A 90 -5.27 1.58 -3.54
N TYR A 91 -4.94 1.93 -4.78
CA TYR A 91 -5.87 2.51 -5.74
C TYR A 91 -6.53 1.48 -6.65
N GLY A 92 -7.86 1.45 -6.66
CA GLY A 92 -8.64 0.85 -7.75
C GLY A 92 -8.50 -0.66 -8.01
N ALA A 93 -7.81 -1.43 -7.16
CA ALA A 93 -7.57 -2.85 -7.39
C ALA A 93 -8.89 -3.68 -7.37
N PRO A 94 -9.08 -4.63 -8.31
CA PRO A 94 -10.15 -5.62 -8.23
C PRO A 94 -10.09 -6.41 -6.93
N LEU A 95 -11.23 -6.87 -6.42
CA LEU A 95 -11.30 -7.63 -5.16
C LEU A 95 -10.33 -8.82 -5.15
N GLN A 96 -10.17 -9.47 -6.31
CA GLN A 96 -9.25 -10.58 -6.55
C GLN A 96 -7.77 -10.21 -6.33
N PHE A 97 -7.39 -8.93 -6.46
CA PHE A 97 -6.02 -8.45 -6.27
C PHE A 97 -5.79 -7.77 -4.92
N ARG A 98 -6.84 -7.32 -4.22
CA ARG A 98 -6.69 -6.56 -2.96
C ARG A 98 -6.00 -7.35 -1.87
N THR A 99 -6.48 -8.57 -1.60
CA THR A 99 -5.90 -9.44 -0.58
C THR A 99 -4.50 -9.92 -0.98
N PRO A 100 -4.26 -10.38 -2.24
CA PRO A 100 -2.92 -10.73 -2.69
C PRO A 100 -1.91 -9.59 -2.64
N LEU A 101 -2.29 -8.34 -2.91
CA LEU A 101 -1.37 -7.20 -2.87
C LEU A 101 -0.77 -7.03 -1.48
N LEU A 102 -1.60 -6.92 -0.44
CA LEU A 102 -1.10 -6.77 0.93
C LEU A 102 -0.34 -8.02 1.37
N GLN A 103 -0.85 -9.22 1.08
CA GLN A 103 -0.20 -10.47 1.47
C GLN A 103 1.19 -10.63 0.82
N SER A 104 1.31 -10.33 -0.46
CA SER A 104 2.59 -10.35 -1.18
C SER A 104 3.58 -9.36 -0.60
N LEU A 105 3.14 -8.14 -0.25
CA LEU A 105 4.01 -7.15 0.39
C LEU A 105 4.51 -7.64 1.76
N LEU A 106 3.64 -8.20 2.59
CA LEU A 106 4.00 -8.74 3.91
C LEU A 106 4.89 -9.97 3.81
N TYR A 107 4.70 -10.79 2.78
CA TYR A 107 5.59 -11.91 2.49
C TYR A 107 6.98 -11.41 2.08
N ALA A 108 7.05 -10.42 1.18
CA ALA A 108 8.31 -9.86 0.70
C ALA A 108 9.03 -9.03 1.79
N ALA A 109 8.29 -8.36 2.68
CA ALA A 109 8.82 -7.54 3.77
C ALA A 109 8.22 -8.00 5.12
N PRO A 110 8.65 -9.15 5.65
CA PRO A 110 8.17 -9.64 6.93
C PRO A 110 8.67 -8.75 8.08
N GLY A 111 7.93 -8.74 9.19
CA GLY A 111 8.34 -8.08 10.43
C GLY A 111 7.36 -7.04 10.97
N PHE A 112 6.34 -6.66 10.21
CA PHE A 112 5.24 -5.85 10.74
C PHE A 112 4.48 -6.63 11.81
N HIS A 113 4.33 -6.03 12.99
CA HIS A 113 3.51 -6.56 14.06
C HIS A 113 2.00 -6.46 13.72
N HIS A 114 1.62 -5.38 13.05
CA HIS A 114 0.25 -5.20 12.57
C HIS A 114 0.23 -4.61 11.16
N SER A 115 -0.80 -4.92 10.38
CA SER A 115 -0.94 -4.41 9.02
C SER A 115 -2.40 -4.25 8.63
N LEU A 116 -2.72 -3.13 7.97
CA LEU A 116 -4.05 -2.84 7.46
C LEU A 116 -3.98 -2.40 6.00
N GLY A 117 -4.84 -2.98 5.16
CA GLY A 117 -5.03 -2.57 3.77
C GLY A 117 -6.31 -1.75 3.61
N ILE A 118 -6.21 -0.54 3.05
CA ILE A 118 -7.37 0.33 2.79
C ILE A 118 -7.47 0.70 1.31
N LYS A 119 -8.69 0.85 0.81
CA LYS A 119 -8.94 1.34 -0.54
C LYS A 119 -8.86 2.86 -0.56
N ALA A 120 -8.10 3.43 -1.49
CA ALA A 120 -8.04 4.87 -1.72
C ALA A 120 -9.45 5.44 -1.99
N GLN A 121 -9.88 6.42 -1.18
CA GLN A 121 -11.20 7.03 -1.29
C GLN A 121 -11.26 8.23 -2.26
N GLY A 122 -10.17 8.51 -3.00
CA GLY A 122 -10.11 9.65 -3.92
C GLY A 122 -10.13 11.01 -3.24
N ARG A 123 -10.09 11.04 -1.90
CA ARG A 123 -9.79 12.21 -1.08
C ARG A 123 -8.50 11.89 -0.35
N ILE A 124 -7.56 12.83 -0.38
CA ILE A 124 -6.46 12.86 0.59
C ILE A 124 -7.14 13.13 1.94
N GLN A 125 -7.69 12.10 2.59
CA GLN A 125 -7.89 12.18 4.03
C GLN A 125 -6.50 12.41 4.62
N ALA A 126 -6.38 13.23 5.66
CA ALA A 126 -5.08 13.45 6.27
C ALA A 126 -4.55 12.09 6.74
N GLU A 127 -3.64 11.49 5.99
CA GLU A 127 -3.07 10.16 6.21
C GLU A 127 -2.45 10.07 7.61
N ARG A 128 -2.07 11.26 8.13
CA ARG A 128 -1.67 11.58 9.50
C ARG A 128 -2.71 11.22 10.57
N ASP A 129 -3.99 11.46 10.35
CA ASP A 129 -5.02 11.25 11.38
C ASP A 129 -5.27 9.75 11.58
N LEU A 130 -5.37 8.99 10.48
CA LEU A 130 -5.48 7.53 10.54
C LEU A 130 -4.20 6.87 11.06
N ALA A 131 -3.03 7.25 10.55
CA ALA A 131 -1.76 6.72 11.04
C ALA A 131 -1.50 7.12 12.50
N GLY A 132 -1.94 8.30 12.92
CA GLY A 132 -1.87 8.77 14.30
C GLY A 132 -2.76 7.98 15.26
N THR A 133 -3.92 7.48 14.82
CA THR A 133 -4.76 6.58 15.65
C THR A 133 -4.16 5.19 15.85
N LEU A 134 -3.31 4.74 14.93
CA LEU A 134 -2.62 3.45 15.02
C LEU A 134 -1.29 3.55 15.80
N LEU A 135 -0.81 4.77 16.05
CA LEU A 135 0.39 5.01 16.83
C LEU A 135 0.08 4.77 18.32
N ASP A 136 0.50 3.63 18.85
CA ASP A 136 0.51 3.40 20.29
C ASP A 136 1.77 4.01 20.95
N HIS A 137 1.88 3.92 22.27
CA HIS A 137 2.95 4.56 23.02
C HIS A 137 4.37 4.06 22.68
N ASP A 138 4.52 2.83 22.16
CA ASP A 138 5.80 2.19 21.84
C ASP A 138 5.89 1.69 20.37
N GLY A 139 4.89 2.00 19.54
CA GLY A 139 4.76 1.56 18.15
C GLY A 139 5.25 2.57 17.12
N ALA A 140 5.62 2.10 15.93
CA ALA A 140 5.96 2.92 14.78
C ALA A 140 5.02 2.58 13.61
N VAL A 141 4.55 3.59 12.88
CA VAL A 141 3.63 3.41 11.75
C VAL A 141 4.32 3.82 10.44
N LEU A 142 4.27 2.92 9.45
CA LEU A 142 4.55 3.21 8.05
C LEU A 142 3.23 3.29 7.30
N TYR A 143 2.88 4.49 6.84
CA TYR A 143 1.84 4.68 5.84
C TYR A 143 2.47 4.62 4.44
N LEU A 144 1.83 3.88 3.53
CA LEU A 144 2.25 3.72 2.15
C LEU A 144 1.04 3.86 1.22
N SER A 145 1.09 4.85 0.32
CA SER A 145 0.11 5.07 -0.74
C SER A 145 0.60 4.44 -2.04
N ASP A 146 -0.14 3.45 -2.53
CA ASP A 146 0.04 2.78 -3.81
C ASP A 146 -0.96 3.33 -4.85
N PRO A 147 -0.52 4.24 -5.73
CA PRO A 147 -1.36 4.82 -6.76
C PRO A 147 -1.54 3.92 -8.00
N LEU A 148 -0.85 2.77 -8.07
CA LEU A 148 -0.78 1.98 -9.30
C LEU A 148 -2.13 1.31 -9.61
N ARG A 149 -2.78 1.79 -10.66
CA ARG A 149 -4.01 1.20 -11.20
C ARG A 149 -3.66 -0.09 -11.95
N ARG A 150 -3.83 -1.24 -11.29
CA ARG A 150 -3.43 -2.56 -11.81
C ARG A 150 -4.13 -2.95 -13.12
N ILE A 151 -5.37 -2.54 -13.34
CA ILE A 151 -6.14 -2.89 -14.53
C ILE A 151 -6.67 -1.62 -15.17
N SER A 152 -6.35 -1.40 -16.45
CA SER A 152 -6.67 -0.17 -17.18
C SER A 152 -6.89 -0.45 -18.67
N PRO A 153 -7.77 0.30 -19.36
CA PRO A 153 -7.86 0.24 -20.82
C PRO A 153 -6.69 0.97 -21.52
N CYS A 154 -5.84 1.65 -20.76
CA CYS A 154 -4.67 2.37 -21.28
C CYS A 154 -3.53 1.42 -21.58
N ALA A 155 -3.02 1.46 -22.81
CA ALA A 155 -1.82 0.72 -23.22
C ALA A 155 -0.52 1.40 -22.73
N ASP A 156 -0.58 2.70 -22.42
CA ASP A 156 0.57 3.46 -21.94
C ASP A 156 0.73 3.28 -20.43
N ALA A 157 1.92 2.85 -20.03
CA ALA A 157 2.29 2.63 -18.64
C ALA A 157 3.15 3.81 -18.17
N GLU A 158 2.50 4.86 -17.66
CA GLU A 158 3.22 5.98 -17.08
C GLU A 158 3.81 5.60 -15.71
N PRO A 159 5.02 6.08 -15.37
CA PRO A 159 5.55 5.94 -14.04
C PRO A 159 4.60 6.52 -12.99
N VAL A 160 4.53 5.88 -11.84
CA VAL A 160 3.69 6.33 -10.73
C VAL A 160 4.53 6.72 -9.52
N VAL A 161 4.01 7.60 -8.68
CA VAL A 161 4.72 8.10 -7.49
C VAL A 161 4.03 7.58 -6.23
N TYR A 162 4.65 6.60 -5.60
CA TYR A 162 4.26 6.12 -4.28
C TYR A 162 4.62 7.19 -3.25
N ARG A 163 3.71 7.45 -2.32
CA ARG A 163 3.93 8.38 -1.20
C ARG A 163 3.98 7.59 0.09
N TYR A 164 4.85 7.99 1.01
CA TYR A 164 4.92 7.34 2.31
C TYR A 164 5.14 8.34 3.44
N CYS A 165 4.71 7.95 4.63
CA CYS A 165 4.91 8.67 5.88
C CYS A 165 5.35 7.69 6.96
N ARG A 166 6.36 8.05 7.76
CA ARG A 166 6.82 7.31 8.94
C ARG A 166 6.51 8.12 10.18
N LEU A 167 5.87 7.49 11.15
CA LEU A 167 5.54 8.07 12.45
C LEU A 167 6.12 7.17 13.54
N TYR A 168 6.95 7.71 14.43
CA TYR A 168 7.51 6.94 15.53
C TYR A 168 7.86 7.83 16.74
N PRO A 169 7.82 7.29 17.97
CA PRO A 169 8.31 7.97 19.15
C PRO A 169 9.79 8.33 18.99
N ARG A 170 10.16 9.53 19.43
CA ARG A 170 11.57 9.97 19.49
C ARG A 170 12.35 9.24 20.58
#